data_AF-A0A0Q6W3S3-F1
#
_entry.id   AF-A0A0Q6W3S3-F1
#
_cell.length_a   1.000
_cell.length_b   1.000
_cell.length_c   1.000
_cell.angle_alpha   90.00
_cell.angle_beta   90.00
_cell.angle_gamma   90.00
#
_symmetry.space_group_name_H-M   'P 1'
#
loop_
_entity.id
_entity.type
_entity.pdbx_description
1 polymer ?
#
loop_
_entity_poly.entity_id
_entity_poly.type
_entity_poly.pdbx_seq_one_letter_code
_entity_poly.pdbx_strand_id
1 'polypeptide(L)'
;MKPVHTLRRLAGATSCAVILSACNTVPQVPEIPKPTVSALMEKASQAASSGQKEQAVTLWKQTAAAFPAEKAPWVSIAQTRYDAGQYGEAIVSAQEILVRDPNDQLANSIIAISGLRLSTRALADLSRQNNLSGPLRTESQDLAKLLRESLGETVLVPPQAAQASAAKPPAARGGTVKKGAAKARQESSADPFSGLK
;
A
#
# COMPACT_ATOMS: atom_id res chain seq x y z
N MET A 1 -94.10 -51.56 44.38
CA MET A 1 -93.73 -52.94 44.78
C MET A 1 -92.29 -53.18 44.33
N LYS A 2 -91.41 -53.67 45.23
CA LYS A 2 -90.01 -54.11 44.99
C LYS A 2 -89.98 -55.31 43.99
N PRO A 3 -88.86 -55.77 43.37
CA PRO A 3 -87.43 -55.60 43.70
C PRO A 3 -86.53 -55.19 42.50
N VAL A 4 -85.38 -54.52 42.68
CA VAL A 4 -84.03 -55.03 43.01
C VAL A 4 -83.54 -56.19 42.13
N HIS A 5 -82.66 -55.88 41.17
CA HIS A 5 -81.51 -56.72 40.80
C HIS A 5 -80.32 -55.79 40.46
N THR A 6 -79.45 -55.53 41.43
CA THR A 6 -78.11 -56.14 41.58
C THR A 6 -77.18 -55.98 40.37
N LEU A 7 -76.49 -54.83 40.38
CA LEU A 7 -75.02 -54.73 40.40
C LEU A 7 -74.25 -56.04 40.17
N ARG A 8 -73.67 -56.24 38.97
CA ARG A 8 -72.38 -56.95 38.80
C ARG A 8 -71.85 -56.84 37.37
N ARG A 9 -70.50 -56.86 37.28
CA ARG A 9 -69.62 -56.87 36.08
C ARG A 9 -69.21 -55.46 35.66
N LEU A 10 -68.16 -54.83 36.20
CA LEU A 10 -66.77 -55.29 36.41
C LEU A 10 -66.05 -55.56 35.08
N ALA A 11 -65.03 -54.72 34.85
CA ALA A 11 -63.88 -54.87 33.97
C ALA A 11 -64.03 -54.62 32.46
N GLY A 12 -63.29 -53.61 31.99
CA GLY A 12 -62.40 -53.79 30.85
C GLY A 12 -62.67 -52.91 29.63
N ALA A 13 -61.96 -51.79 29.51
CA ALA A 13 -61.39 -51.32 28.24
C ALA A 13 -60.49 -50.09 28.48
N THR A 14 -59.24 -50.41 28.76
CA THR A 14 -58.04 -49.57 28.65
C THR A 14 -57.92 -48.86 27.31
N SER A 15 -57.34 -47.65 27.36
CA SER A 15 -56.48 -47.02 26.35
C SER A 15 -57.06 -46.64 24.99
N CYS A 16 -57.31 -45.34 24.82
CA CYS A 16 -56.96 -44.61 23.59
C CYS A 16 -56.66 -43.16 23.96
N ALA A 17 -55.50 -42.96 24.60
CA ALA A 17 -54.89 -41.64 24.70
C ALA A 17 -53.75 -41.57 23.68
N VAL A 18 -53.57 -40.38 23.12
CA VAL A 18 -52.47 -39.92 22.27
C VAL A 18 -52.69 -40.12 20.76
N ILE A 19 -52.14 -39.15 20.02
CA ILE A 19 -52.03 -38.94 18.58
C ILE A 19 -52.97 -37.85 18.03
N LEU A 20 -52.76 -36.61 18.50
CA LEU A 20 -52.85 -35.39 17.68
C LEU A 20 -51.67 -34.47 18.07
N SER A 21 -50.45 -34.92 17.78
CA SER A 21 -49.26 -34.07 17.77
C SER A 21 -48.54 -34.23 16.44
N ALA A 22 -49.14 -33.68 15.39
CA ALA A 22 -48.51 -33.50 14.09
C ALA A 22 -48.68 -32.04 13.66
N CYS A 23 -48.07 -31.14 14.44
CA CYS A 23 -47.89 -29.76 14.02
C CYS A 23 -46.41 -29.41 14.06
N ASN A 24 -45.92 -28.97 12.89
CA ASN A 24 -44.79 -28.06 12.72
C ASN A 24 -43.36 -28.64 12.63
N THR A 25 -43.13 -29.66 11.80
CA THR A 25 -41.78 -29.85 11.23
C THR A 25 -41.55 -28.78 10.16
N VAL A 26 -41.03 -27.62 10.59
CA VAL A 26 -40.45 -26.63 9.67
C VAL A 26 -39.19 -27.27 9.07
N PRO A 27 -39.07 -27.38 7.74
CA PRO A 27 -37.81 -27.82 7.13
C PRO A 27 -36.71 -26.85 7.56
N GLN A 28 -35.70 -27.33 8.29
CA GLN A 28 -34.48 -26.57 8.51
C GLN A 28 -33.80 -26.41 7.15
N VAL A 29 -34.04 -25.28 6.50
CA VAL A 29 -33.22 -24.84 5.37
C VAL A 29 -31.80 -24.69 5.92
N PRO A 30 -30.81 -25.43 5.39
CA PRO A 30 -29.44 -25.29 5.85
C PRO A 30 -29.02 -23.83 5.67
N GLU A 31 -28.78 -23.15 6.79
CA GLU A 31 -28.40 -21.76 6.82
C GLU A 31 -26.99 -21.66 6.22
N ILE A 32 -26.88 -21.09 5.02
CA ILE A 32 -25.59 -20.87 4.37
C ILE A 32 -24.79 -19.96 5.31
N PRO A 33 -23.60 -20.38 5.80
CA PRO A 33 -22.82 -19.56 6.71
C PRO A 33 -22.54 -18.20 6.06
N LYS A 34 -22.90 -17.12 6.74
CA LYS A 34 -22.56 -15.77 6.28
C LYS A 34 -21.02 -15.70 6.15
N PRO A 35 -20.48 -15.22 5.02
CA PRO A 35 -19.04 -15.12 4.86
C PRO A 35 -18.47 -14.21 5.96
N THR A 36 -17.36 -14.60 6.56
CA THR A 36 -16.64 -13.76 7.53
C THR A 36 -15.67 -12.84 6.81
N VAL A 37 -15.31 -11.71 7.43
CA VAL A 37 -14.25 -10.82 6.92
C VAL A 37 -12.97 -11.61 6.67
N SER A 38 -12.56 -12.44 7.63
CA SER A 38 -11.34 -13.26 7.53
C SER A 38 -11.36 -14.20 6.32
N ALA A 39 -12.47 -14.88 6.04
CA ALA A 39 -12.58 -15.80 4.91
C ALA A 39 -12.51 -15.07 3.57
N LEU A 40 -13.14 -13.89 3.45
CA LEU A 40 -13.07 -13.10 2.22
C LEU A 40 -11.68 -12.47 2.01
N MET A 41 -11.05 -12.00 3.08
CA MET A 41 -9.68 -11.47 3.03
C MET A 41 -8.68 -12.54 2.63
N GLU A 42 -8.81 -13.76 3.14
CA GLU A 42 -7.94 -14.89 2.78
C GLU A 42 -8.11 -15.31 1.32
N LYS A 43 -9.33 -15.33 0.80
CA LYS A 43 -9.56 -15.57 -0.62
C LYS A 43 -8.87 -14.51 -1.50
N ALA A 44 -8.93 -13.25 -1.07
CA ALA A 44 -8.30 -12.15 -1.79
C ALA A 44 -6.75 -12.18 -1.68
N SER A 45 -6.20 -12.55 -0.51
CA SER A 45 -4.75 -12.69 -0.31
C SER A 45 -4.17 -13.81 -1.18
N GLN A 46 -4.90 -14.93 -1.34
CA GLN A 46 -4.51 -16.01 -2.24
C GLN A 46 -4.45 -15.55 -3.70
N ALA A 47 -5.46 -14.80 -4.16
CA ALA A 47 -5.43 -14.21 -5.50
C ALA A 47 -4.23 -13.26 -5.68
N ALA A 48 -3.94 -12.41 -4.70
CA ALA A 48 -2.82 -11.48 -4.74
C ALA A 48 -1.46 -12.20 -4.81
N SER A 49 -1.25 -13.19 -3.93
CA SER A 49 -0.02 -13.99 -3.88
C SER A 49 0.19 -14.83 -5.15
N SER A 50 -0.89 -15.19 -5.85
CA SER A 50 -0.85 -15.88 -7.14
C SER A 50 -0.62 -14.94 -8.34
N GLY A 51 -0.30 -13.66 -8.10
CA GLY A 51 -0.09 -12.67 -9.14
C GLY A 51 -1.36 -12.04 -9.72
N GLN A 52 -2.55 -12.48 -9.29
CA GLN A 52 -3.85 -11.98 -9.77
C GLN A 52 -4.26 -10.71 -9.01
N LYS A 53 -3.42 -9.67 -9.07
CA LYS A 53 -3.57 -8.44 -8.26
C LYS A 53 -4.91 -7.73 -8.48
N GLU A 54 -5.39 -7.60 -9.71
CA GLU A 54 -6.68 -6.95 -9.99
C GLU A 54 -7.88 -7.76 -9.49
N GLN A 55 -7.78 -9.09 -9.54
CA GLN A 55 -8.79 -9.96 -8.96
C GLN A 55 -8.82 -9.82 -7.44
N ALA A 56 -7.65 -9.76 -6.80
CA ALA A 56 -7.54 -9.50 -5.36
C ALA A 56 -8.16 -8.16 -4.97
N VAL A 57 -7.88 -7.08 -5.72
CA VAL A 57 -8.51 -5.77 -5.52
C VAL A 57 -10.02 -5.85 -5.64
N THR A 58 -10.54 -6.60 -6.61
CA THR A 58 -11.99 -6.82 -6.76
C THR A 58 -12.58 -7.51 -5.53
N LEU A 59 -11.92 -8.56 -5.02
CA LEU A 59 -12.35 -9.29 -3.82
C LEU A 59 -12.27 -8.42 -2.55
N TRP A 60 -11.22 -7.61 -2.40
CA TRP A 60 -11.13 -6.65 -1.28
C TRP A 60 -12.22 -5.58 -1.35
N LYS A 61 -12.54 -5.05 -2.54
CA LYS A 61 -13.67 -4.11 -2.70
C LYS A 61 -15.01 -4.74 -2.33
N GLN A 62 -15.24 -5.99 -2.71
CA GLN A 62 -16.42 -6.75 -2.29
C GLN A 62 -16.46 -6.94 -0.77
N THR A 63 -15.31 -7.23 -0.17
CA THR A 63 -15.17 -7.37 1.29
C THR A 63 -15.49 -6.05 1.99
N ALA A 64 -14.94 -4.93 1.50
CA ALA A 64 -15.22 -3.59 2.03
C ALA A 64 -16.70 -3.21 1.91
N ALA A 65 -17.37 -3.59 0.81
CA ALA A 65 -18.80 -3.34 0.62
C ALA A 65 -19.66 -4.17 1.59
N ALA A 66 -19.28 -5.43 1.83
CA ALA A 66 -19.96 -6.29 2.80
C ALA A 66 -19.70 -5.87 4.25
N PHE A 67 -18.54 -5.27 4.52
CA PHE A 67 -18.06 -4.91 5.85
C PHE A 67 -17.54 -3.47 5.88
N PRO A 68 -18.44 -2.46 5.85
CA PRO A 68 -18.05 -1.07 5.67
C PRO A 68 -17.22 -0.48 6.82
N ALA A 69 -17.30 -1.03 8.03
CA ALA A 69 -16.50 -0.60 9.16
C ALA A 69 -15.05 -1.14 9.14
N GLU A 70 -14.77 -2.16 8.33
CA GLU A 70 -13.47 -2.82 8.31
C GLU A 70 -12.45 -2.01 7.50
N LYS A 71 -11.32 -1.66 8.12
CA LYS A 71 -10.24 -0.95 7.42
C LYS A 71 -9.32 -1.88 6.64
N ALA A 72 -9.24 -3.15 7.02
CA ALA A 72 -8.28 -4.11 6.46
C ALA A 72 -8.35 -4.27 4.93
N PRO A 73 -9.54 -4.35 4.29
CA PRO A 73 -9.61 -4.43 2.82
C PRO A 73 -9.03 -3.19 2.13
N TRP A 74 -9.26 -2.00 2.70
CA TRP A 74 -8.73 -0.73 2.16
C TRP A 74 -7.22 -0.64 2.30
N VAL A 75 -6.66 -1.14 3.41
CA VAL A 75 -5.20 -1.27 3.60
C VAL A 75 -4.60 -2.11 2.47
N SER A 76 -5.16 -3.29 2.19
CA SER A 76 -4.66 -4.17 1.14
C SER A 76 -4.78 -3.56 -0.26
N ILE A 77 -5.88 -2.86 -0.56
CA ILE A 77 -6.03 -2.13 -1.84
C ILE A 77 -5.00 -1.01 -1.93
N ALA A 78 -4.87 -0.16 -0.90
CA ALA A 78 -3.96 0.99 -0.91
C ALA A 78 -2.50 0.56 -1.12
N GLN A 79 -2.05 -0.47 -0.40
CA GLN A 79 -0.69 -1.02 -0.56
C GLN A 79 -0.49 -1.60 -1.96
N THR A 80 -1.42 -2.42 -2.45
CA THR A 80 -1.33 -3.03 -3.78
C THR A 80 -1.25 -1.98 -4.89
N ARG A 81 -2.06 -0.92 -4.79
CA ARG A 81 -2.06 0.21 -5.73
C ARG A 81 -0.78 1.04 -5.63
N TYR A 82 -0.29 1.28 -4.42
CA TYR A 82 0.97 1.98 -4.19
C TYR A 82 2.14 1.25 -4.83
N ASP A 83 2.24 -0.06 -4.60
CA ASP A 83 3.30 -0.92 -5.15
C ASP A 83 3.24 -1.02 -6.68
N ALA A 84 2.03 -0.95 -7.25
CA ALA A 84 1.82 -0.91 -8.69
C ALA A 84 2.15 0.46 -9.33
N GLY A 85 2.49 1.48 -8.53
CA GLY A 85 2.72 2.84 -9.01
C GLY A 85 1.44 3.58 -9.42
N GLN A 86 0.27 3.02 -9.08
CA GLN A 86 -1.07 3.59 -9.29
C GLN A 86 -1.39 4.57 -8.15
N TYR A 87 -0.55 5.61 -8.02
CA TYR A 87 -0.54 6.53 -6.88
C TYR A 87 -1.89 7.23 -6.63
N GLY A 88 -2.65 7.56 -7.67
CA GLY A 88 -3.99 8.16 -7.50
C GLY A 88 -4.98 7.21 -6.82
N GLU A 89 -5.05 5.95 -7.25
CA GLU A 89 -5.91 4.94 -6.62
C GLU A 89 -5.44 4.57 -5.21
N ALA A 90 -4.13 4.58 -4.99
CA ALA A 90 -3.55 4.37 -3.66
C ALA A 90 -3.99 5.46 -2.67
N ILE A 91 -3.98 6.74 -3.09
CA ILE A 91 -4.43 7.88 -2.29
C ILE A 91 -5.92 7.72 -1.92
N VAL A 92 -6.78 7.45 -2.90
CA VAL A 92 -8.22 7.28 -2.65
C VAL A 92 -8.47 6.14 -1.66
N SER A 93 -7.79 5.01 -1.85
CA SER A 93 -7.95 3.85 -0.95
C SER A 93 -7.38 4.13 0.45
N ALA A 94 -6.32 4.93 0.56
CA ALA A 94 -5.78 5.34 1.85
C ALA A 94 -6.70 6.34 2.58
N GLN A 95 -7.42 7.20 1.86
CA GLN A 95 -8.44 8.06 2.48
C GLN A 95 -9.57 7.24 3.10
N GLU A 96 -9.97 6.12 2.47
CA GLU A 96 -10.93 5.18 3.06
C GLU A 96 -10.41 4.55 4.36
N ILE A 97 -9.09 4.32 4.48
CA ILE A 97 -8.50 3.89 5.76
C ILE A 97 -8.69 5.00 6.81
N LEU A 98 -8.42 6.26 6.47
CA LEU A 98 -8.55 7.39 7.39
C LEU A 98 -9.99 7.69 7.83
N VAL A 99 -10.98 7.37 6.98
CA VAL A 99 -12.40 7.43 7.37
C VAL A 99 -12.70 6.49 8.55
N ARG A 100 -11.97 5.36 8.64
CA ARG A 100 -12.18 4.33 9.66
C ARG A 100 -11.21 4.46 10.83
N ASP A 101 -9.99 4.93 10.56
CA ASP A 101 -8.94 5.19 11.54
C ASP A 101 -8.23 6.50 11.19
N PRO A 102 -8.69 7.65 11.74
CA PRO A 102 -8.15 8.96 11.42
C PRO A 102 -6.67 9.17 11.75
N ASN A 103 -6.09 8.32 12.61
CA ASN A 103 -4.70 8.42 13.04
C ASN A 103 -3.80 7.34 12.40
N ASP A 104 -4.27 6.64 11.36
CA ASP A 104 -3.51 5.58 10.70
C ASP A 104 -2.26 6.14 10.01
N GLN A 105 -1.09 5.79 10.54
CA GLN A 105 0.20 6.28 10.05
C GLN A 105 0.53 5.73 8.65
N LEU A 106 0.12 4.50 8.34
CA LEU A 106 0.37 3.88 7.04
C LEU A 106 -0.42 4.63 5.96
N ALA A 107 -1.69 4.93 6.21
CA ALA A 107 -2.53 5.68 5.28
C ALA A 107 -1.95 7.08 4.99
N ASN A 108 -1.56 7.81 6.04
CA ASN A 108 -0.91 9.11 5.91
C ASN A 108 0.39 9.01 5.09
N SER A 109 1.20 7.97 5.32
CA SER A 109 2.45 7.74 4.58
C SER A 109 2.20 7.44 3.09
N ILE A 110 1.20 6.61 2.78
CA ILE A 110 0.81 6.31 1.40
C ILE A 110 0.35 7.60 0.71
N ILE A 111 -0.49 8.41 1.35
CA ILE A 111 -0.98 9.67 0.77
C ILE A 111 0.18 10.62 0.49
N ALA A 112 1.06 10.85 1.48
CA ALA A 112 2.18 11.78 1.35
C ALA A 112 3.14 11.37 0.23
N ILE A 113 3.59 10.11 0.22
CA ILE A 113 4.58 9.64 -0.76
C ILE A 113 3.95 9.51 -2.15
N SER A 114 2.73 9.00 -2.26
CA SER A 114 2.01 8.92 -3.53
C SER A 114 1.78 10.30 -4.14
N GLY A 115 1.35 11.27 -3.31
CA GLY A 115 1.11 12.64 -3.73
C GLY A 115 2.39 13.30 -4.25
N LEU A 116 3.52 13.11 -3.56
CA LEU A 116 4.81 13.62 -3.99
C LEU A 116 5.28 13.00 -5.31
N ARG A 117 5.19 11.67 -5.45
CA ARG A 117 5.58 10.98 -6.70
C ARG A 117 4.70 11.38 -7.88
N LEU A 118 3.40 11.49 -7.65
CA LEU A 118 2.45 11.94 -8.67
C LEU A 118 2.72 13.39 -9.11
N SER A 119 2.93 14.30 -8.16
CA SER A 119 3.24 15.71 -8.43
C SER A 119 4.57 15.85 -9.16
N THR A 120 5.60 15.10 -8.75
CA THR A 120 6.92 15.10 -9.41
C THR A 120 6.83 14.65 -10.87
N ARG A 121 6.03 13.62 -11.17
CA ARG A 121 5.78 13.17 -12.55
C ARG A 121 5.10 14.27 -13.37
N ALA A 122 4.05 14.89 -12.84
CA ALA A 122 3.30 15.93 -13.53
C ALA A 122 4.17 17.17 -13.81
N LEU A 123 5.01 17.59 -12.85
CA LEU A 123 5.96 18.69 -13.04
C LEU A 123 7.01 18.35 -14.10
N ALA A 124 7.49 17.10 -14.14
CA ALA A 124 8.41 16.65 -15.18
C ALA A 124 7.76 16.66 -16.58
N ASP A 125 6.49 16.24 -16.68
CA ASP A 125 5.72 16.33 -17.92
C ASP A 125 5.56 17.77 -18.39
N LEU A 126 5.21 18.70 -17.49
CA LEU A 126 5.09 20.12 -17.80
C LEU A 126 6.42 20.73 -18.24
N SER A 127 7.52 20.35 -17.57
CA SER A 127 8.86 20.78 -17.94
C SER A 127 9.25 20.30 -19.34
N ARG A 128 8.95 19.03 -19.69
CA ARG A 128 9.21 18.49 -21.03
C ARG A 128 8.43 19.22 -22.12
N GLN A 129 7.24 19.70 -21.79
CA GLN A 129 6.37 20.42 -22.71
C GLN A 129 6.66 21.93 -22.76
N ASN A 130 7.69 22.43 -22.06
CA ASN A 130 7.97 23.86 -21.87
C ASN A 130 6.79 24.64 -21.24
N ASN A 131 5.88 23.94 -20.56
CA ASN A 131 4.68 24.50 -19.93
C ASN A 131 4.87 24.81 -18.44
N LEU A 132 6.03 24.45 -17.86
CA LEU A 132 6.37 24.84 -16.49
C LEU A 132 6.94 26.26 -16.48
N SER A 133 6.09 27.29 -16.43
CA SER A 133 6.49 28.70 -16.47
C SER A 133 5.65 29.60 -15.57
N GLY A 134 6.07 30.86 -15.41
CA GLY A 134 5.31 31.90 -14.70
C GLY A 134 4.95 31.52 -13.25
N PRO A 135 3.69 31.76 -12.82
CA PRO A 135 3.22 31.44 -11.48
C PRO A 135 3.41 29.97 -11.08
N LEU A 136 3.17 29.03 -12.01
CA LEU A 136 3.29 27.59 -11.73
C LEU A 136 4.72 27.18 -11.36
N ARG A 137 5.72 27.79 -12.02
CA ARG A 137 7.12 27.56 -11.68
C ARG A 137 7.44 28.06 -10.27
N THR A 138 6.93 29.24 -9.92
CA THR A 138 7.17 29.88 -8.61
C THR A 138 6.53 29.05 -7.49
N GLU A 139 5.27 28.66 -7.65
CA GLU A 139 4.55 27.82 -6.68
C GLU A 139 5.24 26.47 -6.46
N SER A 140 5.69 25.83 -7.55
CA SER A 140 6.43 24.56 -7.46
C SER A 140 7.75 24.70 -6.68
N GLN A 141 8.44 25.84 -6.82
CA GLN A 141 9.67 26.13 -6.07
C GLN A 141 9.38 26.36 -4.59
N ASP A 142 8.30 27.08 -4.27
CA ASP A 142 7.87 27.31 -2.89
C ASP A 142 7.47 26.02 -2.19
N LEU A 143 6.73 25.14 -2.87
CA LEU A 143 6.40 23.80 -2.35
C LEU A 143 7.66 22.95 -2.10
N ALA A 144 8.62 22.98 -3.03
CA ALA A 144 9.89 22.26 -2.85
C ALA A 144 10.70 22.80 -1.65
N LYS A 145 10.70 24.13 -1.45
CA LYS A 145 11.33 24.76 -0.29
C LYS A 145 10.65 24.35 1.01
N LEU A 146 9.32 24.40 1.07
CA LEU A 146 8.56 24.00 2.25
C LEU A 146 8.78 22.53 2.59
N LEU A 147 8.77 21.64 1.60
CA LEU A 147 9.07 20.22 1.80
C LEU A 147 10.46 20.05 2.43
N ARG A 148 11.46 20.74 1.91
CA ARG A 148 12.83 20.67 2.39
C ARG A 148 12.99 21.22 3.82
N GLU A 149 12.32 22.32 4.13
CA GLU A 149 12.27 22.86 5.50
C GLU A 149 11.59 21.88 6.47
N SER A 150 10.49 21.24 6.05
CA SER A 150 9.80 20.24 6.87
C SER A 150 10.64 19.00 7.16
N LEU A 151 11.57 18.66 6.27
CA LEU A 151 12.53 17.56 6.44
C LEU A 151 13.77 17.98 7.25
N GLY A 152 13.90 19.25 7.64
CA GLY A 152 15.06 19.77 8.36
C GLY A 152 16.33 19.91 7.50
N GLU A 153 16.23 19.77 6.18
CA GLU A 153 17.37 19.82 5.27
C GLU A 153 17.67 21.24 4.78
N THR A 154 18.15 22.12 5.66
CA THR A 154 18.31 23.56 5.36
C THR A 154 19.51 23.93 4.47
N VAL A 155 20.46 23.02 4.17
CA VAL A 155 21.66 23.30 3.33
C VAL A 155 21.57 22.73 1.90
N LEU A 156 21.64 23.61 0.89
CA LEU A 156 21.18 23.34 -0.49
C LEU A 156 22.22 22.62 -1.34
N VAL A 157 23.50 22.93 -1.11
CA VAL A 157 24.71 22.30 -1.63
C VAL A 157 25.79 22.87 -0.70
N PRO A 158 26.75 22.10 -0.15
CA PRO A 158 27.98 22.72 0.36
C PRO A 158 28.51 23.60 -0.77
N PRO A 159 28.85 24.89 -0.55
CA PRO A 159 29.47 25.67 -1.61
C PRO A 159 30.63 24.84 -2.14
N GLN A 160 30.62 24.51 -3.44
CA GLN A 160 31.78 23.90 -4.06
C GLN A 160 32.93 24.79 -3.63
N ALA A 161 33.82 24.24 -2.78
CA ALA A 161 35.03 24.94 -2.38
C ALA A 161 35.63 25.40 -3.68
N ALA A 162 35.60 26.72 -3.93
CA ALA A 162 36.06 27.32 -5.16
C ALA A 162 37.38 26.62 -5.46
N GLN A 163 37.39 25.79 -6.51
CA GLN A 163 38.56 25.01 -6.87
C GLN A 163 39.69 26.02 -6.83
N ALA A 164 40.56 25.88 -5.83
CA ALA A 164 41.58 26.87 -5.54
C ALA A 164 42.29 27.07 -6.86
N SER A 165 42.04 28.23 -7.49
CA SER A 165 42.54 28.53 -8.81
C SER A 165 44.03 28.36 -8.68
N ALA A 166 44.56 27.28 -9.25
CA ALA A 166 45.96 26.92 -9.13
C ALA A 166 46.74 28.13 -9.63
N ALA A 167 47.31 28.88 -8.69
CA ALA A 167 48.10 30.05 -8.99
C ALA A 167 49.24 29.56 -9.89
N LYS A 168 49.21 30.02 -11.14
CA LYS A 168 50.20 29.68 -12.16
C LYS A 168 51.57 30.13 -11.64
N PRO A 169 52.54 29.24 -11.41
CA PRO A 169 53.85 29.67 -10.95
C PRO A 169 54.58 30.42 -12.08
N PRO A 170 55.38 31.46 -11.76
CA PRO A 170 56.10 32.21 -12.78
C PRO A 170 57.21 31.34 -13.37
N ALA A 171 57.34 31.38 -14.70
CA ALA A 171 58.38 30.67 -15.43
C ALA A 171 59.76 31.27 -15.09
N ALA A 172 60.60 30.49 -14.41
CA ALA A 172 62.02 30.81 -14.25
C ALA A 172 62.83 30.07 -15.33
N ARG A 173 63.51 30.87 -16.16
CA ARG A 173 64.52 30.45 -17.14
C ARG A 173 65.83 30.08 -16.43
N GLY A 174 66.43 28.97 -16.85
CA GLY A 174 67.88 28.83 -16.97
C GLY A 174 68.57 27.89 -15.97
N GLY A 175 69.37 26.95 -16.52
CA GLY A 175 70.46 26.28 -15.79
C GLY A 175 70.54 24.77 -16.00
N THR A 176 71.34 24.34 -16.99
CA THR A 176 71.80 22.96 -17.18
C THR A 176 72.67 22.47 -16.02
N VAL A 177 72.62 21.19 -15.63
CA VAL A 177 73.78 20.26 -15.41
C VAL A 177 73.33 18.84 -14.99
N LYS A 178 73.82 17.85 -15.78
CA LYS A 178 74.24 16.44 -15.54
C LYS A 178 73.37 15.39 -14.79
N LYS A 179 72.90 14.43 -15.60
CA LYS A 179 73.11 12.95 -15.61
C LYS A 179 73.39 12.22 -14.26
N GLY A 180 72.44 11.38 -13.86
CA GLY A 180 72.58 10.26 -12.92
C GLY A 180 71.53 9.18 -13.23
N ALA A 181 71.93 7.91 -13.21
CA ALA A 181 71.22 6.80 -13.86
C ALA A 181 70.20 6.03 -12.98
N ALA A 182 69.16 5.54 -13.67
CA ALA A 182 68.40 4.29 -13.50
C ALA A 182 67.74 3.92 -12.15
N LYS A 183 66.40 3.86 -12.14
CA LYS A 183 65.63 2.62 -11.90
C LYS A 183 64.18 2.73 -12.40
N ALA A 184 63.67 1.60 -12.88
CA ALA A 184 62.43 1.39 -13.63
C ALA A 184 61.16 2.01 -13.01
N ARG A 185 60.34 2.65 -13.86
CA ARG A 185 58.95 3.01 -13.56
C ARG A 185 58.04 2.15 -14.44
N GLN A 186 57.39 1.20 -13.79
CA GLN A 186 56.29 0.43 -14.32
C GLN A 186 55.14 1.37 -14.68
N GLU A 187 54.63 1.22 -15.89
CA GLU A 187 53.41 1.82 -16.38
C GLU A 187 52.21 1.23 -15.64
N SER A 188 51.36 2.08 -15.10
CA SER A 188 49.96 1.73 -14.85
C SER A 188 49.11 2.98 -15.07
N SER A 189 48.78 3.23 -16.34
CA SER A 189 47.65 4.07 -16.72
C SER A 189 46.37 3.36 -16.24
N ALA A 190 45.90 3.74 -15.05
CA ALA A 190 44.57 3.38 -14.61
C ALA A 190 43.57 4.23 -15.41
N ASP A 191 43.08 3.69 -16.50
CA ASP A 191 42.03 4.28 -17.33
C ASP A 191 40.66 3.83 -16.78
N PRO A 192 39.85 4.73 -16.18
CA PRO A 192 38.68 4.35 -15.38
C PRO A 192 37.42 4.00 -16.17
N PHE A 193 37.49 3.88 -17.51
CA PHE A 193 36.31 3.67 -18.36
C PHE A 193 36.39 2.48 -19.31
N SER A 194 37.33 1.55 -19.13
CA SER A 194 37.48 0.39 -20.04
C SER A 194 36.40 -0.70 -19.91
N GLY A 195 35.28 -0.45 -19.23
CA GLY A 195 34.24 -1.44 -18.92
C GLY A 195 32.87 -1.24 -19.57
N LEU A 196 32.71 -0.28 -20.48
CA LEU A 196 31.41 -0.01 -21.12
C LEU A 196 31.45 -0.39 -22.60
N LYS A 197 31.12 -1.66 -22.88
CA LYS A 197 30.60 -2.14 -24.16
C LYS A 197 29.44 -3.07 -23.89
#